data_AF-A0A8T0T6D9-F1
#
_entry.id   AF-A0A8T0T6D9-F1
#
_cell.length_a   1.000
_cell.length_b   1.000
_cell.length_c   1.000
_cell.angle_alpha   90.00
_cell.angle_beta   90.00
_cell.angle_gamma   90.00
#
_symmetry.space_group_name_H-M   'P 1'
#
loop_
_entity.id
_entity.type
_entity.pdbx_description
1 polymer ?
#
loop_
_entity_poly.entity_id
_entity_poly.type
_entity_poly.pdbx_seq_one_letter_code
_entity_poly.pdbx_strand_id
1 'polypeptide(L)'
;MGAEITCQKLLPVIINFSKDMVPNIKFNVAKVLQSLISILDQSVVEKTVRPCLGELSEDSDVDVRYYANQALQVSTLLSKRSPYYAIEYAKVYWMYVWHQAMCKRRGR
;
A
#
# COMPACT_ATOMS: atom_id res chain seq x y z
N MET A 1 -10.95 16.31 13.66
CA MET A 1 -10.92 15.85 15.08
C MET A 1 -11.27 14.37 15.27
N GLY A 2 -12.18 13.75 14.50
CA GLY A 2 -12.54 12.32 14.71
C GLY A 2 -11.58 11.27 14.11
N ALA A 3 -11.01 11.53 12.93
CA ALA A 3 -10.14 10.57 12.24
C ALA A 3 -8.77 10.40 12.94
N GLU A 4 -8.17 11.50 13.44
CA GLU A 4 -6.83 11.49 14.04
C GLU A 4 -6.74 10.66 15.32
N ILE A 5 -7.74 10.76 16.20
CA ILE A 5 -7.74 10.04 17.49
C ILE A 5 -8.00 8.55 17.26
N THR A 6 -8.90 8.23 16.32
CA THR A 6 -9.23 6.85 15.98
C THR A 6 -8.01 6.16 15.40
N CYS A 7 -7.32 6.77 14.44
CA CYS A 7 -6.17 6.15 13.78
C CYS A 7 -4.95 5.99 14.71
N GLN A 8 -4.64 6.96 15.58
CA GLN A 8 -3.47 6.88 16.46
C GLN A 8 -3.60 5.84 17.57
N LYS A 9 -4.81 5.62 18.11
CA LYS A 9 -5.04 4.65 19.19
C LYS A 9 -5.52 3.28 18.70
N LEU A 10 -6.29 3.23 17.60
CA LEU A 10 -6.86 1.98 17.09
C LEU A 10 -5.85 1.18 16.26
N LEU A 11 -4.96 1.85 15.51
CA LEU A 11 -4.00 1.15 14.65
C LEU A 11 -3.07 0.22 15.44
N PRO A 12 -2.44 0.63 16.56
CA PRO A 12 -1.61 -0.28 17.36
C PRO A 12 -2.38 -1.50 17.88
N VAL A 13 -3.66 -1.31 18.24
CA VAL A 13 -4.53 -2.38 18.73
C VAL A 13 -4.83 -3.38 17.61
N ILE A 14 -5.15 -2.90 16.40
CA ILE A 14 -5.39 -3.75 15.22
C ILE A 14 -4.12 -4.53 14.85
N ILE A 15 -2.96 -3.88 14.88
CA ILE A 15 -1.68 -4.54 14.61
C ILE A 15 -1.38 -5.60 15.68
N ASN A 16 -1.78 -5.40 16.94
CA ASN A 16 -1.64 -6.44 17.95
C ASN A 16 -2.53 -7.65 17.66
N PHE A 17 -3.74 -7.44 17.14
CA PHE A 17 -4.65 -8.52 16.74
C PHE A 17 -4.18 -9.31 15.52
N SER A 18 -3.23 -8.80 14.71
CA SER A 18 -2.67 -9.58 13.60
C SER A 18 -1.88 -10.81 14.07
N LYS A 19 -1.45 -10.82 15.34
CA LYS A 19 -0.69 -11.89 15.98
C LYS A 19 -1.56 -12.90 16.73
N ASP A 20 -2.89 -12.80 16.63
CA ASP A 20 -3.80 -13.73 17.29
C ASP A 20 -3.59 -15.18 16.79
N MET A 21 -3.98 -16.19 17.56
CA MET A 21 -3.86 -17.59 17.12
C MET A 21 -5.03 -18.01 16.22
N VAL A 22 -6.16 -17.31 16.28
CA VAL A 22 -7.39 -17.64 15.57
C VAL A 22 -7.37 -17.00 14.17
N PRO A 23 -7.40 -17.79 13.08
CA PRO A 23 -7.40 -17.26 11.71
C PRO A 23 -8.52 -16.26 11.44
N ASN A 24 -9.70 -16.47 12.05
CA ASN A 24 -10.84 -15.57 11.91
C ASN A 24 -10.58 -14.15 12.42
N ILE A 25 -9.71 -13.99 13.42
CA ILE A 25 -9.31 -12.68 13.92
C ILE A 25 -8.34 -12.05 12.91
N LYS A 26 -7.33 -12.80 12.47
CA LYS A 26 -6.31 -12.33 11.52
C LYS A 26 -6.87 -11.86 10.18
N PHE A 27 -7.80 -12.60 9.56
CA PHE A 27 -8.35 -12.15 8.28
C PHE A 27 -9.24 -10.91 8.45
N ASN A 28 -9.91 -10.76 9.59
CA ASN A 28 -10.69 -9.57 9.90
C ASN A 28 -9.77 -8.36 10.10
N VAL A 29 -8.59 -8.56 10.72
CA VAL A 29 -7.54 -7.54 10.76
C VAL A 29 -7.13 -7.11 9.35
N ALA A 30 -6.90 -8.04 8.43
CA ALA A 30 -6.59 -7.70 7.03
C ALA A 30 -7.69 -6.86 6.35
N LYS A 31 -8.97 -7.21 6.56
CA LYS A 31 -10.13 -6.44 6.05
C LYS A 31 -10.21 -5.03 6.63
N VAL A 32 -9.99 -4.88 7.94
CA VAL A 32 -10.00 -3.57 8.59
C VAL A 32 -8.82 -2.72 8.10
N LEU A 33 -7.62 -3.30 8.04
CA LEU A 33 -6.44 -2.61 7.49
C LEU A 33 -6.69 -2.14 6.06
N GLN A 34 -7.35 -2.95 5.21
CA GLN A 34 -7.71 -2.55 3.85
C GLN A 34 -8.56 -1.26 3.82
N SER A 35 -9.52 -1.14 4.73
CA SER A 35 -10.39 0.04 4.84
C SER A 35 -9.66 1.26 5.42
N LEU A 36 -8.64 1.05 6.24
CA LEU A 36 -7.83 2.11 6.82
C LEU A 36 -6.81 2.70 5.83
N ILE A 37 -6.38 1.95 4.81
CA ILE A 37 -5.40 2.43 3.81
C ILE A 37 -5.86 3.73 3.13
N SER A 38 -7.17 3.91 2.89
CA SER A 38 -7.70 5.12 2.24
C SER A 38 -7.82 6.34 3.17
N ILE A 39 -7.66 6.13 4.49
CA ILE A 39 -7.84 7.15 5.53
C ILE A 39 -6.49 7.56 6.12
N LEU A 40 -5.54 6.62 6.21
CA LEU A 40 -4.21 6.83 6.80
C LEU A 40 -3.27 7.56 5.85
N ASP A 41 -2.33 8.30 6.43
CA ASP A 41 -1.22 8.89 5.68
C ASP A 41 -0.35 7.81 5.03
N GLN A 42 0.11 8.08 3.81
CA GLN A 42 0.96 7.16 3.06
C GLN A 42 2.18 6.71 3.86
N SER A 43 2.79 7.60 4.67
CA SER A 43 3.96 7.23 5.49
C SER A 43 3.62 6.15 6.53
N VAL A 44 2.43 6.21 7.14
CA VAL A 44 1.96 5.22 8.11
C VAL A 44 1.62 3.91 7.41
N VAL A 45 1.00 3.98 6.23
CA VAL A 45 0.70 2.80 5.41
C VAL A 45 1.98 2.04 5.06
N GLU A 46 3.01 2.73 4.56
CA GLU A 46 4.28 2.10 4.18
C GLU A 46 5.07 1.55 5.37
N LYS A 47 5.11 2.28 6.49
CA LYS A 47 5.94 1.91 7.65
C LYS A 47 5.30 0.87 8.57
N THR A 48 3.97 0.77 8.59
CA THR A 48 3.26 -0.04 9.60
C THR A 48 2.29 -1.02 8.96
N VAL A 49 1.41 -0.55 8.07
CA VAL A 49 0.35 -1.39 7.51
C VAL A 49 0.90 -2.42 6.52
N ARG A 50 1.78 -2.00 5.61
CA ARG A 50 2.37 -2.87 4.59
C ARG A 50 3.20 -4.02 5.18
N PRO A 51 4.12 -3.79 6.14
CA PRO A 51 4.84 -4.88 6.79
C PRO A 51 3.90 -5.88 7.48
N CYS A 52 2.90 -5.39 8.20
CA CYS A 52 1.92 -6.25 8.87
C CYS A 52 1.10 -7.10 7.88
N LEU A 53 0.66 -6.51 6.75
CA LEU A 53 -0.03 -7.25 5.71
C LEU A 53 0.91 -8.23 4.97
N GLY A 54 2.20 -7.91 4.88
CA GLY A 54 3.23 -8.82 4.36
C GLY A 54 3.34 -10.08 5.21
N GLU A 55 3.45 -9.93 6.53
CA GLU A 55 3.47 -11.07 7.47
C GLU A 55 2.18 -11.91 7.35
N LEU A 56 1.00 -11.27 7.31
CA LEU A 56 -0.27 -11.98 7.14
C LEU A 56 -0.41 -12.67 5.78
N SER A 57 0.31 -12.21 4.75
CA SER A 57 0.28 -12.83 3.41
C SER A 57 1.01 -14.18 3.36
N GLU A 58 1.84 -14.46 4.36
CA GLU A 58 2.60 -15.71 4.53
C GLU A 58 1.95 -16.65 5.57
N ASP A 59 0.79 -16.30 6.12
CA ASP A 59 0.10 -17.09 7.15
C ASP A 59 -0.26 -18.50 6.67
N SER A 60 -0.39 -19.46 7.59
CA SER A 60 -0.75 -20.84 7.25
C SER A 60 -2.19 -20.97 6.75
N ASP A 61 -3.09 -20.10 7.19
CA ASP A 61 -4.49 -20.09 6.78
C ASP A 61 -4.72 -19.42 5.42
N VAL A 62 -5.50 -20.08 4.56
CA VAL A 62 -5.75 -19.64 3.18
C VAL A 62 -6.53 -18.33 3.12
N ASP A 63 -7.52 -18.15 4.01
CA ASP A 63 -8.35 -16.95 4.02
C ASP A 63 -7.53 -15.75 4.50
N VAL A 64 -6.71 -15.94 5.53
CA VAL A 64 -5.79 -14.90 6.02
C VAL A 64 -4.88 -14.42 4.89
N ARG A 65 -4.24 -15.34 4.15
CA ARG A 65 -3.39 -14.99 3.00
C ARG A 65 -4.17 -14.28 1.91
N TYR A 66 -5.37 -14.76 1.58
CA TYR A 66 -6.19 -14.16 0.52
C TYR A 66 -6.52 -12.69 0.81
N TYR A 67 -7.05 -12.40 2.00
CA TYR A 67 -7.43 -11.04 2.38
C TYR A 67 -6.22 -10.12 2.57
N ALA A 68 -5.10 -10.64 3.08
CA ALA A 68 -3.86 -9.88 3.20
C ALA A 68 -3.31 -9.46 1.83
N ASN A 69 -3.26 -10.40 0.87
CA ASN A 69 -2.85 -10.11 -0.50
C ASN A 69 -3.78 -9.11 -1.19
N GLN A 70 -5.09 -9.22 -0.98
CA GLN A 70 -6.06 -8.26 -1.51
C GLN A 70 -5.83 -6.85 -0.94
N ALA A 71 -5.55 -6.73 0.36
CA ALA A 71 -5.24 -5.46 1.00
C ALA A 71 -3.92 -4.85 0.48
N LEU A 72 -2.89 -5.67 0.27
CA LEU A 72 -1.61 -5.23 -0.32
C LEU A 72 -1.79 -4.69 -1.73
N GLN A 73 -2.63 -5.32 -2.55
CA GLN A 73 -2.95 -4.80 -3.89
C GLN A 73 -3.61 -3.43 -3.81
N VAL A 74 -4.59 -3.25 -2.92
CA VAL A 74 -5.25 -1.96 -2.69
C VAL A 74 -4.24 -0.90 -2.24
N SER A 75 -3.32 -1.23 -1.31
CA SER A 75 -2.24 -0.31 -0.88
C SER A 75 -1.39 0.18 -2.05
N THR A 76 -1.09 -0.72 -2.99
CA THR A 76 -0.24 -0.44 -4.14
C THR A 76 -0.96 0.44 -5.16
N LEU A 77 -2.26 0.19 -5.38
CA LEU A 77 -3.07 0.98 -6.29
C LEU A 77 -3.28 2.42 -5.78
N LEU A 78 -3.50 2.59 -4.48
CA LEU A 78 -3.69 3.91 -3.89
C LEU A 78 -2.39 4.73 -3.86
N SER A 79 -1.25 4.08 -3.61
CA SER A 79 0.07 4.72 -3.78
C SER A 79 0.21 5.34 -5.19
N LYS A 80 -0.14 4.58 -6.24
CA LYS A 80 -0.06 5.02 -7.64
C LYS A 80 -1.09 6.09 -8.04
N ARG A 81 -2.11 6.34 -7.21
CA ARG A 81 -3.14 7.36 -7.47
C ARG A 81 -2.68 8.77 -7.12
N SER A 82 -1.56 8.91 -6.41
CA SER A 82 -0.99 10.22 -6.08
C SER A 82 -0.50 10.95 -7.35
N PRO A 83 -0.87 12.23 -7.56
CA PRO A 83 -0.44 13.01 -8.73
C PRO A 83 1.09 13.14 -8.85
N TYR A 84 1.82 12.93 -7.75
CA TYR A 84 3.29 12.88 -7.76
C TYR A 84 3.84 11.79 -8.69
N TYR A 85 3.24 10.59 -8.70
CA TYR A 85 3.67 9.53 -9.61
C TYR A 85 3.37 9.87 -11.07
N ALA A 86 2.25 10.55 -11.36
CA ALA A 86 1.97 11.02 -12.72
C ALA A 86 3.05 11.99 -13.23
N ILE A 87 3.55 12.88 -12.38
CA ILE A 87 4.65 13.81 -12.72
C ILE A 87 5.97 13.06 -12.94
N GLU A 88 6.32 12.07 -12.12
CA GLU A 88 7.51 11.25 -12.35
C GLU A 88 7.42 10.46 -13.66
N TYR A 89 6.29 9.79 -13.92
CA TYR A 89 6.08 9.08 -15.19
C TYR A 89 6.18 10.04 -16.39
N ALA A 90 5.60 11.23 -16.28
CA ALA A 90 5.74 12.25 -17.32
C ALA A 90 7.20 12.67 -17.52
N LYS A 91 7.98 12.88 -16.44
CA LYS A 91 9.42 13.21 -16.54
C LYS A 91 10.22 12.11 -17.23
N VAL A 92 10.03 10.85 -16.83
CA VAL A 92 10.73 9.69 -17.43
C VAL A 92 10.34 9.55 -18.90
N TYR A 93 9.06 9.68 -19.22
CA TYR A 93 8.56 9.62 -20.58
C TYR A 93 9.11 10.76 -21.44
N TRP A 94 9.11 12.00 -20.93
CA TRP A 94 9.70 13.15 -21.62
C TRP A 94 11.21 13.00 -21.81
N MET A 95 11.95 12.45 -20.84
CA MET A 95 13.37 12.12 -21.00
C MET A 95 13.58 11.08 -22.10
N TYR A 96 12.77 10.02 -22.14
CA TYR A 96 12.84 9.01 -23.18
C TYR A 96 12.56 9.60 -24.57
N VAL A 97 11.51 10.40 -24.71
CA VAL A 97 11.15 11.08 -25.96
C VAL A 97 12.24 12.07 -26.37
N TRP A 98 12.82 12.82 -25.43
CA TRP A 98 13.94 13.73 -25.69
C TRP A 98 15.18 12.98 -26.17
N HIS A 99 15.51 11.85 -25.53
CA HIS A 99 16.63 11.00 -25.94
C HIS A 99 16.44 10.48 -27.36
N GLN A 100 15.24 9.99 -27.70
CA GLN A 100 14.90 9.56 -29.06
C GLN A 100 15.00 10.71 -30.07
N ALA A 101 14.50 11.89 -29.72
CA ALA A 101 14.60 13.09 -30.57
C ALA A 101 16.05 13.54 -30.78
N MET A 102 16.90 13.43 -29.76
CA MET A 102 18.32 13.77 -29.84
C MET A 102 19.13 12.75 -30.66
N CYS A 103 18.87 11.45 -30.50
CA CYS A 103 19.47 10.41 -31.34
C CYS A 103 19.13 10.62 -32.82
N LYS A 104 17.90 11.03 -33.13
CA LYS A 104 17.46 11.30 -34.51
C LYS A 104 18.09 12.55 -35.13
N ARG A 105 18.57 13.51 -34.33
CA ARG A 105 19.28 14.71 -34.80
C ARG A 105 20.78 14.50 -35.03
N ARG A 106 21.41 13.51 -34.38
CA ARG A 106 22.84 13.20 -34.55
C ARG A 106 23.16 12.30 -35.75
N GLY A 107 22.15 11.82 -36.48
CA GLY A 107 22.29 11.02 -37.70
C GLY A 107 22.04 11.78 -39.00
N ARG A 108 22.15 13.12 -39.01
CA ARG A 108 22.18 13.96 -40.20
C ARG A 108 23.47 14.76 -40.23
#